data_AF-A0A841P3K5-F1
#
_entry.id   AF-A0A841P3K5-F1
#
_cell.length_a   1.000
_cell.length_b   1.000
_cell.length_c   1.000
_cell.angle_alpha   90.00
_cell.angle_beta   90.00
_cell.angle_gamma   90.00
#
_symmetry.space_group_name_H-M   'P 1'
#
loop_
_entity.id
_entity.type
_entity.pdbx_description
1 polymer ?
#
loop_
_entity_poly.entity_id
_entity_poly.type
_entity_poly.pdbx_seq_one_letter_code
_entity_poly.pdbx_strand_id
1 'polypeptide(L)'
;MTMITRRAALGAIASIPAIGGSIAAPAAPGLSPITTSLQDALLACQSAEDQYSACHARETAIAEALGDRLFPKWTAPGGVRSIWSHRPKPFGSSAELEAEIARKLGRVEESFASSMMDRAAYNRWMADIATARSEGLTSLRQQEAYVKASGYVEAFNESDEAFEEARAALAAVMIHPCETIEDVRAKAACIIRTHQRVGVDVDGDDLVACLSSLCEVA
;
A
#
# COMPACT_ATOMS: atom_id res chain seq x y z
N MET A 1 4.98 -2.56 -4.08
CA MET A 1 4.90 -3.01 -2.66
C MET A 1 3.45 -3.03 -2.14
N THR A 2 2.55 -2.20 -2.68
CA THR A 2 1.12 -2.05 -2.30
C THR A 2 0.23 -3.23 -2.66
N MET A 3 0.42 -3.85 -3.84
CA MET A 3 -0.29 -5.09 -4.24
C MET A 3 -0.06 -6.26 -3.27
N ILE A 4 1.09 -6.31 -2.59
CA ILE A 4 1.44 -7.39 -1.65
C ILE A 4 0.65 -7.22 -0.34
N THR A 5 0.41 -5.99 0.11
CA THR A 5 -0.36 -5.70 1.32
C THR A 5 -1.85 -6.02 1.14
N ARG A 6 -2.45 -5.61 0.01
CA ARG A 6 -3.85 -5.94 -0.33
C ARG A 6 -4.07 -7.45 -0.50
N ARG A 7 -3.10 -8.16 -1.11
CA ARG A 7 -3.07 -9.63 -1.20
C ARG A 7 -3.06 -10.31 0.17
N ALA A 8 -2.22 -9.84 1.09
CA ALA A 8 -2.14 -10.40 2.44
C ALA A 8 -3.42 -10.15 3.26
N ALA A 9 -4.13 -9.05 3.02
CA ALA A 9 -5.36 -8.70 3.72
C ALA A 9 -6.56 -9.60 3.35
N LEU A 10 -6.65 -10.07 2.10
CA LEU A 10 -7.70 -11.01 1.68
C LEU A 10 -7.53 -12.40 2.33
N GLY A 11 -6.30 -12.93 2.39
CA GLY A 11 -6.05 -14.23 3.02
C GLY A 11 -6.38 -14.31 4.52
N ALA A 12 -6.58 -13.16 5.18
CA ALA A 12 -7.01 -13.11 6.58
C ALA A 12 -8.53 -13.22 6.77
N ILE A 13 -9.34 -13.21 5.70
CA ILE A 13 -10.81 -13.37 5.79
C ILE A 13 -11.16 -14.83 6.15
N ALA A 14 -10.39 -15.79 5.64
CA ALA A 14 -10.48 -17.23 5.96
C ALA A 14 -10.30 -17.54 7.45
N SER A 15 -9.72 -16.60 8.22
CA SER A 15 -9.45 -16.76 9.65
C SER A 15 -10.65 -16.41 10.55
N ILE A 16 -11.79 -16.00 9.99
CA ILE A 16 -13.02 -15.82 10.77
C ILE A 16 -13.51 -17.23 11.13
N PRO A 17 -13.37 -17.68 12.39
CA PRO A 17 -13.75 -19.03 12.75
C PRO A 17 -15.27 -19.16 12.56
N ALA A 18 -15.67 -20.13 11.74
CA ALA A 18 -16.98 -20.74 11.89
C ALA A 18 -17.15 -21.09 13.38
N ILE A 19 -18.29 -20.72 13.95
CA ILE A 19 -18.53 -20.74 15.39
C ILE A 19 -18.52 -22.19 15.86
N GLY A 20 -17.36 -22.66 16.33
CA GLY A 20 -17.18 -24.04 16.77
C GLY A 20 -16.01 -24.17 17.73
N GLY A 21 -16.22 -23.77 19.00
CA GLY A 21 -15.42 -24.25 20.13
C GLY A 21 -14.13 -23.49 20.46
N SER A 22 -14.25 -22.56 21.42
CA SER A 22 -13.30 -22.33 22.53
C SER A 22 -11.82 -22.13 22.22
N ILE A 23 -11.40 -20.95 21.73
CA ILE A 23 -10.15 -20.32 22.18
C ILE A 23 -10.38 -18.81 22.29
N ALA A 24 -10.06 -18.25 23.46
CA ALA A 24 -10.24 -16.84 23.78
C ALA A 24 -9.39 -15.94 22.88
N ALA A 25 -10.05 -15.24 21.95
CA ALA A 25 -9.54 -14.08 21.22
C ALA A 25 -10.23 -12.80 21.75
N PRO A 26 -9.57 -11.64 21.71
CA PRO A 26 -10.08 -10.42 22.33
C PRO A 26 -11.35 -9.94 21.61
N ALA A 27 -12.36 -9.60 22.41
CA ALA A 27 -13.69 -9.10 22.07
C ALA A 27 -13.89 -8.65 20.61
N ALA A 28 -14.55 -9.51 19.83
CA ALA A 28 -15.18 -9.12 18.57
C ALA A 28 -16.26 -8.05 18.86
N PRO A 29 -16.37 -6.98 18.05
CA PRO A 29 -17.52 -6.09 18.12
C PRO A 29 -18.78 -6.90 17.83
N GLY A 30 -19.81 -6.73 18.67
CA GLY A 30 -21.00 -7.57 18.69
C GLY A 30 -21.61 -7.79 17.31
N LEU A 31 -21.72 -9.07 16.93
CA LEU A 31 -22.47 -9.54 15.77
C LEU A 31 -23.92 -9.09 15.95
N SER A 32 -24.30 -8.03 15.23
CA SER A 32 -25.70 -7.69 15.02
C SER A 32 -26.38 -8.85 14.27
N PRO A 33 -27.67 -9.14 14.51
CA PRO A 33 -28.36 -10.15 13.73
C PRO A 33 -28.23 -9.83 12.23
N ILE A 34 -27.83 -10.84 11.45
CA ILE A 34 -27.81 -10.75 9.99
C ILE A 34 -29.26 -10.56 9.56
N THR A 35 -29.62 -9.31 9.27
CA THR A 35 -31.01 -8.90 8.95
C THR A 35 -31.23 -8.80 7.44
N THR A 36 -30.16 -8.95 6.65
CA THR A 36 -30.13 -8.87 5.18
C THR A 36 -30.05 -10.28 4.60
N SER A 37 -30.75 -10.52 3.49
CA SER A 37 -30.72 -11.83 2.83
C SER A 37 -29.35 -12.11 2.21
N LEU A 38 -29.01 -13.38 1.98
CA LEU A 38 -27.78 -13.76 1.27
C LEU A 38 -27.70 -13.10 -0.11
N GLN A 39 -28.84 -12.97 -0.80
CA GLN A 39 -28.92 -12.30 -2.08
C GLN A 39 -28.52 -10.82 -1.98
N ASP A 40 -28.96 -10.13 -0.93
CA ASP A 40 -28.58 -8.73 -0.68
C ASP A 40 -27.09 -8.61 -0.37
N ALA A 41 -26.54 -9.54 0.43
CA ALA A 41 -25.11 -9.57 0.75
C ALA A 41 -24.26 -9.82 -0.51
N LEU A 42 -24.68 -10.74 -1.39
CA LEU A 42 -24.00 -11.01 -2.66
C LEU A 42 -24.03 -9.80 -3.61
N LEU A 43 -25.18 -9.11 -3.69
CA LEU A 43 -25.31 -7.89 -4.49
C LEU A 43 -24.45 -6.74 -3.93
N ALA A 44 -24.42 -6.57 -2.61
CA ALA A 44 -23.56 -5.59 -1.95
C ALA A 44 -22.07 -5.88 -2.21
N CYS A 45 -21.68 -7.16 -2.12
CA CYS A 45 -20.32 -7.58 -2.44
C CYS A 45 -19.95 -7.31 -3.90
N GLN A 46 -20.84 -7.64 -4.85
CA GLN A 46 -20.61 -7.34 -6.26
C GLN A 46 -20.47 -5.83 -6.52
N SER A 47 -21.33 -5.00 -5.91
CA SER A 47 -21.25 -3.54 -6.04
C SER A 47 -19.92 -2.99 -5.49
N ALA A 48 -19.48 -3.48 -4.33
CA ALA A 48 -18.21 -3.06 -3.72
C ALA A 48 -17.00 -3.50 -4.57
N GLU A 49 -17.04 -4.70 -5.16
CA GLU A 49 -16.00 -5.15 -6.08
C GLU A 49 -15.95 -4.32 -7.38
N ASP A 50 -17.10 -3.91 -7.93
CA ASP A 50 -17.17 -3.06 -9.11
C ASP A 50 -16.59 -1.67 -8.81
N GLN A 51 -16.90 -1.10 -7.63
CA GLN A 51 -16.32 0.15 -7.15
C GLN A 51 -14.80 0.04 -6.96
N TYR A 52 -14.31 -1.02 -6.32
CA TYR A 52 -12.88 -1.29 -6.20
C TYR A 52 -12.21 -1.37 -7.58
N SER A 53 -12.82 -2.08 -8.53
CA SER A 53 -12.26 -2.23 -9.88
C SER A 53 -12.15 -0.88 -10.59
N ALA A 54 -13.14 0.01 -10.44
CA ALA A 54 -13.11 1.35 -11.00
C ALA A 54 -12.02 2.22 -10.36
N CYS A 55 -11.92 2.23 -9.04
CA CYS A 55 -10.87 2.97 -8.32
C CYS A 55 -9.47 2.46 -8.68
N HIS A 56 -9.29 1.14 -8.72
CA HIS A 56 -8.01 0.53 -9.04
C HIS A 56 -7.59 0.78 -10.50
N ALA A 57 -8.54 0.75 -11.45
CA ALA A 57 -8.27 1.11 -12.84
C ALA A 57 -7.82 2.58 -12.97
N ARG A 58 -8.43 3.49 -12.20
CA ARG A 58 -8.02 4.90 -12.16
C ARG A 58 -6.62 5.08 -11.54
N GLU A 59 -6.35 4.44 -10.39
CA GLU A 59 -5.02 4.41 -9.77
C GLU A 59 -3.95 3.94 -10.77
N THR A 60 -4.23 2.82 -11.44
CA THR A 60 -3.32 2.21 -12.41
C THR A 60 -3.09 3.11 -13.62
N ALA A 61 -4.13 3.72 -14.18
CA ALA A 61 -4.00 4.62 -15.31
C ALA A 61 -3.13 5.85 -14.97
N ILE A 62 -3.27 6.40 -13.76
CA ILE A 62 -2.43 7.50 -13.30
C ILE A 62 -0.99 7.01 -13.09
N ALA A 63 -0.79 5.85 -12.48
CA ALA A 63 0.53 5.25 -12.29
C ALA A 63 1.26 5.02 -13.61
N GLU A 64 0.57 4.48 -14.62
CA GLU A 64 1.11 4.25 -15.96
C GLU A 64 1.48 5.56 -16.66
N ALA A 65 0.63 6.60 -16.54
CA ALA A 65 0.91 7.92 -17.09
C ALA A 65 2.12 8.60 -16.43
N LEU A 66 2.35 8.35 -15.14
CA LEU A 66 3.50 8.88 -14.39
C LEU A 66 4.79 8.10 -14.68
N GLY A 67 4.70 6.78 -14.83
CA GLY A 67 5.85 5.90 -15.03
C GLY A 67 6.92 6.11 -13.97
N ASP A 68 8.17 6.31 -14.40
CA ASP A 68 9.31 6.55 -13.50
C ASP A 68 9.16 7.83 -12.64
N ARG A 69 8.33 8.80 -13.06
CA ARG A 69 8.10 10.04 -12.31
C ARG A 69 7.29 9.80 -11.04
N LEU A 70 6.64 8.65 -10.91
CA LEU A 70 5.94 8.25 -9.69
C LEU A 70 6.89 8.12 -8.49
N PHE A 71 8.17 7.84 -8.75
CA PHE A 71 9.20 7.68 -7.74
C PHE A 71 10.22 8.80 -7.86
N PRO A 72 10.01 9.94 -7.17
CA PRO A 72 10.97 11.03 -7.17
C PRO A 72 12.38 10.52 -6.91
N LYS A 73 13.33 10.93 -7.75
CA LYS A 73 14.70 10.46 -7.65
C LYS A 73 15.66 11.56 -8.00
N TRP A 74 16.64 11.74 -7.13
CA TRP A 74 17.79 12.58 -7.40
C TRP A 74 19.06 11.90 -6.90
N THR A 75 20.14 11.98 -7.68
CA THR A 75 21.43 11.40 -7.31
C THR A 75 22.48 12.50 -7.31
N ALA A 76 23.16 12.66 -6.19
CA ALA A 76 24.21 13.65 -6.07
C ALA A 76 25.40 13.33 -7.00
N PRO A 77 26.14 14.35 -7.47
CA PRO A 77 27.37 14.13 -8.22
C PRO A 77 28.41 13.39 -7.36
N GLY A 78 28.87 12.25 -7.87
CA GLY A 78 29.87 11.40 -7.23
C GLY A 78 31.31 11.78 -7.60
N GLY A 79 32.27 11.12 -6.96
CA GLY A 79 33.69 11.18 -7.34
C GLY A 79 34.64 11.04 -6.16
N VAL A 80 35.93 10.83 -6.45
CA VAL A 80 36.98 10.62 -5.43
C VAL A 80 37.11 11.81 -4.47
N ARG A 81 36.72 13.01 -4.92
CA ARG A 81 36.75 14.25 -4.12
C ARG A 81 35.37 14.75 -3.68
N SER A 82 34.31 13.99 -3.96
CA SER A 82 32.92 14.36 -3.64
C SER A 82 32.61 14.08 -2.18
N ILE A 83 31.92 15.03 -1.54
CA ILE A 83 31.35 14.83 -0.21
C ILE A 83 30.21 13.78 -0.19
N TRP A 84 29.63 13.48 -1.35
CA TRP A 84 28.47 12.62 -1.51
C TRP A 84 28.77 11.12 -1.60
N SER A 85 30.06 10.74 -1.63
CA SER A 85 30.61 9.40 -1.89
C SER A 85 31.16 9.25 -3.32
N HIS A 86 32.10 8.30 -3.45
CA HIS A 86 32.58 7.79 -4.74
C HIS A 86 31.49 7.00 -5.50
N ARG A 87 30.50 6.46 -4.77
CA ARG A 87 29.27 5.86 -5.29
C ARG A 87 28.08 6.55 -4.64
N PRO A 88 27.52 7.60 -5.27
CA PRO A 88 26.45 8.39 -4.68
C PRO A 88 25.16 7.57 -4.59
N LYS A 89 24.50 7.65 -3.43
CA LYS A 89 23.19 7.02 -3.19
C LYS A 89 22.09 7.90 -3.82
N PRO A 90 21.08 7.31 -4.48
CA PRO A 90 19.89 8.05 -4.87
C PRO A 90 19.05 8.43 -3.64
N PHE A 91 18.48 9.63 -3.66
CA PHE A 91 17.52 10.13 -2.70
C PHE A 91 16.11 10.03 -3.29
N GLY A 92 15.18 9.51 -2.51
CA GLY A 92 13.79 9.27 -2.93
C GLY A 92 12.81 10.38 -2.55
N SER A 93 13.24 11.35 -1.74
CA SER A 93 12.41 12.49 -1.30
C SER A 93 13.26 13.70 -0.95
N SER A 94 12.65 14.88 -1.03
CA SER A 94 13.26 16.15 -0.62
C SER A 94 13.64 16.13 0.86
N ALA A 95 12.82 15.53 1.72
CA ALA A 95 13.09 15.37 3.15
C ALA A 95 14.33 14.50 3.43
N GLU A 96 14.51 13.38 2.71
CA GLU A 96 15.71 12.54 2.83
C GLU A 96 16.97 13.33 2.46
N LEU A 97 16.91 14.11 1.37
CA LEU A 97 18.02 14.93 0.93
C LEU A 97 18.33 16.07 1.92
N GLU A 98 17.31 16.73 2.49
CA GLU A 98 17.50 17.78 3.49
C GLU A 98 18.20 17.26 4.75
N ALA A 99 17.76 16.10 5.25
CA ALA A 99 18.38 15.46 6.42
C ALA A 99 19.85 15.13 6.15
N GLU A 100 20.16 14.59 4.97
CA GLU A 100 21.53 14.28 4.60
C GLU A 100 22.39 15.53 4.37
N ILE A 101 21.83 16.59 3.79
CA ILE A 101 22.48 17.91 3.66
C ILE A 101 22.86 18.44 5.05
N ALA A 102 21.92 18.43 6.00
CA ALA A 102 22.16 18.92 7.35
C ALA A 102 23.26 18.11 8.06
N ARG A 103 23.20 16.78 7.94
CA ARG A 103 24.21 15.87 8.51
C ARG A 103 25.60 16.11 7.92
N LYS A 104 25.70 16.27 6.61
CA LYS A 104 26.98 16.54 5.94
C LYS A 104 27.51 17.92 6.31
N LEU A 105 26.66 18.94 6.32
CA LEU A 105 27.04 20.30 6.69
C LEU A 105 27.68 20.35 8.08
N GLY A 106 27.04 19.75 9.08
CA GLY A 106 27.61 19.70 10.44
C GLY A 106 28.98 19.02 10.49
N ARG A 107 29.18 17.93 9.74
CA ARG A 107 30.49 17.27 9.65
C ARG A 107 31.56 18.12 8.99
N VAL A 108 31.21 18.89 7.95
CA VAL A 108 32.16 19.80 7.27
C VAL A 108 32.56 20.93 8.21
N GLU A 109 31.60 21.54 8.88
CA GLU A 109 31.84 22.64 9.83
C GLU A 109 32.70 22.17 11.01
N GLU A 110 32.40 21.00 11.59
CA GLU A 110 33.20 20.40 12.65
C GLU A 110 34.64 20.08 12.20
N SER A 111 34.80 19.49 11.02
CA SER A 111 36.12 19.14 10.46
C SER A 111 36.97 20.38 10.17
N PHE A 112 36.33 21.48 9.74
CA PHE A 112 37.01 22.74 9.51
C PHE A 112 37.39 23.43 10.83
N ALA A 113 36.48 23.45 11.82
CA ALA A 113 36.73 24.02 13.14
C ALA A 113 37.86 23.31 13.89
N SER A 114 37.99 22.00 13.71
CA SER A 114 39.05 21.16 14.29
C SER A 114 40.37 21.18 13.49
N SER A 115 40.49 22.02 12.45
CA SER A 115 41.66 22.07 11.55
C SER A 115 42.00 20.74 10.86
N MET A 116 41.07 19.79 10.79
CA MET A 116 41.22 18.52 10.07
C MET A 116 40.99 18.67 8.56
N MET A 117 40.61 19.86 8.10
CA MET A 117 40.30 20.16 6.71
C MET A 117 40.91 21.50 6.29
N ASP A 118 41.53 21.55 5.11
CA ASP A 118 42.03 22.80 4.55
C ASP A 118 40.89 23.67 3.97
N ARG A 119 41.16 24.97 3.80
CA ARG A 119 40.18 25.94 3.31
C ARG A 119 39.68 25.62 1.89
N ALA A 120 40.51 25.03 1.04
CA ALA A 120 40.14 24.71 -0.34
C ALA A 120 39.19 23.51 -0.42
N ALA A 121 39.41 22.49 0.42
CA ALA A 121 38.51 21.35 0.62
C ALA A 121 37.17 21.81 1.20
N TYR A 122 37.20 22.68 2.21
CA TYR A 122 36.00 23.29 2.79
C TYR A 122 35.15 24.02 1.74
N ASN A 123 35.75 24.96 1.00
CA ASN A 123 35.02 25.73 -0.02
C ASN A 123 34.40 24.82 -1.09
N ARG A 124 35.12 23.78 -1.51
CA ARG A 124 34.63 22.82 -2.50
C ARG A 124 33.41 22.06 -1.99
N TRP A 125 33.51 21.49 -0.79
CA TRP A 125 32.41 20.70 -0.22
C TRP A 125 31.20 21.57 0.12
N MET A 126 31.40 22.81 0.55
CA MET A 126 30.31 23.77 0.73
C MET A 126 29.62 24.12 -0.60
N ALA A 127 30.35 24.23 -1.71
CA ALA A 127 29.77 24.43 -3.03
C ALA A 127 28.96 23.20 -3.49
N ASP A 128 29.47 21.98 -3.24
CA ASP A 128 28.73 20.73 -3.53
C ASP A 128 27.43 20.63 -2.71
N ILE A 129 27.48 21.00 -1.42
CA ILE A 129 26.31 21.06 -0.54
C ILE A 129 25.31 22.12 -1.05
N ALA A 130 25.80 23.30 -1.43
CA ALA A 130 24.94 24.37 -1.96
C ALA A 130 24.23 23.93 -3.25
N THR A 131 24.94 23.23 -4.14
CA THR A 131 24.36 22.67 -5.38
C THR A 131 23.28 21.64 -5.09
N ALA A 132 23.51 20.72 -4.16
CA ALA A 132 22.48 19.75 -3.75
C ALA A 132 21.24 20.45 -3.13
N ARG A 133 21.46 21.52 -2.37
CA ARG A 133 20.38 22.34 -1.79
C ARG A 133 19.59 23.09 -2.86
N SER A 134 20.25 23.69 -3.87
CA SER A 134 19.56 24.46 -4.90
C SER A 134 18.94 23.55 -5.96
N GLU A 135 19.71 22.67 -6.58
CA GLU A 135 19.28 21.86 -7.72
C GLU A 135 18.57 20.58 -7.26
N GLY A 136 19.15 19.87 -6.29
CA GLY A 136 18.61 18.60 -5.82
C GLY A 136 17.25 18.76 -5.13
N LEU A 137 17.14 19.68 -4.18
CA LEU A 137 15.86 19.94 -3.51
C LEU A 137 14.81 20.51 -4.46
N THR A 138 15.20 21.40 -5.38
CA THR A 138 14.24 21.94 -6.36
C THR A 138 13.73 20.82 -7.27
N SER A 139 14.63 19.97 -7.78
CA SER A 139 14.24 18.84 -8.63
C SER A 139 13.32 17.86 -7.90
N LEU A 140 13.65 17.47 -6.67
CA LEU A 140 12.83 16.55 -5.89
C LEU A 140 11.47 17.15 -5.54
N ARG A 141 11.42 18.41 -5.10
CA ARG A 141 10.16 19.10 -4.79
C ARG A 141 9.28 19.27 -6.02
N GLN A 142 9.86 19.53 -7.19
CA GLN A 142 9.11 19.58 -8.45
C GLN A 142 8.52 18.22 -8.82
N GLN A 143 9.29 17.14 -8.65
CA GLN A 143 8.81 15.77 -8.88
C GLN A 143 7.70 15.41 -7.89
N GLU A 144 7.88 15.69 -6.59
CA GLU A 144 6.85 15.49 -5.55
C GLU A 144 5.58 16.30 -5.84
N ALA A 145 5.72 17.57 -6.24
CA ALA A 145 4.59 18.41 -6.62
C ALA A 145 3.85 17.87 -7.85
N TYR A 146 4.59 17.32 -8.82
CA TYR A 146 4.00 16.70 -10.01
C TYR A 146 3.22 15.43 -9.65
N VAL A 147 3.78 14.56 -8.80
CA VAL A 147 3.07 13.38 -8.29
C VAL A 147 1.82 13.80 -7.53
N LYS A 148 1.91 14.82 -6.67
CA LYS A 148 0.74 15.35 -5.95
C LYS A 148 -0.32 15.91 -6.90
N ALA A 149 0.08 16.70 -7.90
CA ALA A 149 -0.84 17.32 -8.85
C ALA A 149 -1.52 16.31 -9.78
N SER A 150 -0.94 15.11 -9.96
CA SER A 150 -1.52 14.05 -10.78
C SER A 150 -2.80 13.42 -10.20
N GLY A 151 -3.08 13.65 -8.91
CA GLY A 151 -4.17 12.98 -8.21
C GLY A 151 -3.88 11.53 -7.82
N TYR A 152 -2.63 11.08 -7.96
CA TYR A 152 -2.24 9.69 -7.66
C TYR A 152 -2.48 9.33 -6.19
N VAL A 153 -2.15 10.23 -5.25
CA VAL A 153 -2.30 9.96 -3.82
C VAL A 153 -3.78 9.81 -3.45
N GLU A 154 -4.63 10.64 -4.02
CA GLU A 154 -6.08 10.59 -3.85
C GLU A 154 -6.64 9.30 -4.46
N ALA A 155 -6.27 8.96 -5.69
CA ALA A 155 -6.70 7.72 -6.35
C ALA A 155 -6.21 6.46 -5.60
N PHE A 156 -5.00 6.52 -5.04
CA PHE A 156 -4.44 5.46 -4.21
C PHE A 156 -5.29 5.23 -2.96
N ASN A 157 -5.61 6.31 -2.23
CA ASN A 157 -6.43 6.23 -1.02
C ASN A 157 -7.85 5.75 -1.34
N GLU A 158 -8.49 6.29 -2.38
CA GLU A 158 -9.82 5.84 -2.85
C GLU A 158 -9.82 4.35 -3.22
N SER A 159 -8.73 3.85 -3.82
CA SER A 159 -8.60 2.42 -4.13
C SER A 159 -8.37 1.56 -2.89
N ASP A 160 -7.67 2.05 -1.87
CA ASP A 160 -7.50 1.35 -0.59
C ASP A 160 -8.82 1.30 0.19
N GLU A 161 -9.56 2.40 0.24
CA GLU A 161 -10.88 2.45 0.90
C GLU A 161 -11.86 1.49 0.21
N ALA A 162 -11.97 1.53 -1.12
CA ALA A 162 -12.84 0.63 -1.86
C ALA A 162 -12.42 -0.85 -1.72
N PHE A 163 -11.12 -1.12 -1.52
CA PHE A 163 -10.63 -2.47 -1.24
C PHE A 163 -11.11 -2.96 0.13
N GLU A 164 -11.01 -2.15 1.17
CA GLU A 164 -11.50 -2.52 2.51
C GLU A 164 -13.03 -2.69 2.54
N GLU A 165 -13.77 -1.89 1.75
CA GLU A 165 -15.22 -2.08 1.57
C GLU A 165 -15.54 -3.42 0.88
N ALA A 166 -14.86 -3.74 -0.23
CA ALA A 166 -15.03 -5.02 -0.93
C ALA A 166 -14.68 -6.21 -0.02
N ARG A 167 -13.63 -6.08 0.79
CA ARG A 167 -13.24 -7.05 1.80
C ARG A 167 -14.31 -7.24 2.88
N ALA A 168 -14.86 -6.15 3.42
CA ALA A 168 -15.92 -6.22 4.42
C ALA A 168 -17.20 -6.85 3.85
N ALA A 169 -17.55 -6.53 2.60
CA ALA A 169 -18.71 -7.11 1.93
C ALA A 169 -18.51 -8.61 1.65
N LEU A 170 -17.31 -9.05 1.28
CA LEU A 170 -16.97 -10.47 1.17
C LEU A 170 -17.09 -11.18 2.53
N ALA A 171 -16.57 -10.58 3.61
CA ALA A 171 -16.72 -11.13 4.96
C ALA A 171 -18.20 -11.29 5.37
N ALA A 172 -19.06 -10.32 5.01
CA ALA A 172 -20.49 -10.41 5.25
C ALA A 172 -21.14 -11.59 4.50
N VAL A 173 -20.75 -11.83 3.25
CA VAL A 173 -21.16 -13.03 2.49
C VAL A 173 -20.69 -14.31 3.19
N MET A 174 -19.44 -14.32 3.70
CA MET A 174 -18.89 -15.50 4.37
C MET A 174 -19.64 -15.87 5.65
N ILE A 175 -20.04 -14.87 6.45
CA ILE A 175 -20.72 -15.07 7.74
C ILE A 175 -22.18 -15.52 7.58
N HIS A 176 -22.83 -15.23 6.44
CA HIS A 176 -24.24 -15.60 6.23
C HIS A 176 -24.41 -17.14 6.23
N PRO A 177 -25.26 -17.77 7.03
CA PRO A 177 -25.43 -19.23 6.97
C PRO A 177 -25.93 -19.68 5.58
N CYS A 178 -25.48 -20.85 5.14
CA CYS A 178 -26.01 -21.51 3.95
C CYS A 178 -27.15 -22.45 4.33
N GLU A 179 -28.32 -22.30 3.72
CA GLU A 179 -29.47 -23.19 3.95
C GLU A 179 -29.60 -24.23 2.83
N THR A 180 -29.07 -23.92 1.65
CA THR A 180 -29.15 -24.75 0.44
C THR A 180 -27.80 -24.96 -0.23
N ILE A 181 -27.73 -25.96 -1.12
CA ILE A 181 -26.54 -26.19 -1.97
C ILE A 181 -26.35 -25.01 -2.94
N GLU A 182 -27.44 -24.40 -3.38
CA GLU A 182 -27.45 -23.20 -4.21
C GLU A 182 -26.76 -22.03 -3.51
N ASP A 183 -26.97 -21.85 -2.20
CA ASP A 183 -26.30 -20.80 -1.41
C ASP A 183 -24.79 -21.01 -1.36
N VAL A 184 -24.33 -22.24 -1.15
CA VAL A 184 -22.89 -22.57 -1.16
C VAL A 184 -22.28 -22.34 -2.54
N ARG A 185 -22.98 -22.70 -3.62
CA ARG A 185 -22.52 -22.40 -4.98
C ARG A 185 -22.41 -20.89 -5.20
N ALA A 186 -23.39 -20.11 -4.74
CA ALA A 186 -23.38 -18.66 -4.88
C ALA A 186 -22.23 -18.00 -4.12
N LYS A 187 -21.97 -18.44 -2.88
CA LYS A 187 -20.81 -17.98 -2.10
C LYS A 187 -19.48 -18.38 -2.74
N ALA A 188 -19.32 -19.63 -3.15
CA ALA A 188 -18.10 -20.10 -3.81
C ALA A 188 -17.82 -19.30 -5.10
N ALA A 189 -18.85 -19.02 -5.90
CA ALA A 189 -18.74 -18.16 -7.07
C ALA A 189 -18.32 -16.72 -6.70
N CYS A 190 -18.86 -16.18 -5.60
CA CYS A 190 -18.45 -14.89 -5.05
C CYS A 190 -16.97 -14.87 -4.70
N ILE A 191 -16.50 -15.81 -3.88
CA ILE A 191 -15.09 -15.93 -3.46
C ILE A 191 -14.15 -15.99 -4.66
N ILE A 192 -14.43 -16.88 -5.61
CA ILE A 192 -13.59 -17.06 -6.80
C ILE A 192 -13.51 -15.75 -7.58
N ARG A 193 -14.64 -15.07 -7.76
CA ARG A 193 -14.70 -13.79 -8.47
C ARG A 193 -13.92 -12.70 -7.75
N THR A 194 -14.08 -12.55 -6.43
CA THR A 194 -13.35 -11.53 -5.66
C THR A 194 -11.85 -11.77 -5.72
N HIS A 195 -11.40 -13.02 -5.55
CA HIS A 195 -9.99 -13.40 -5.64
C HIS A 195 -9.39 -13.10 -7.03
N GLN A 196 -10.11 -13.46 -8.10
CA GLN A 196 -9.70 -13.13 -9.47
C GLN A 196 -9.55 -11.63 -9.69
N ARG A 197 -10.50 -10.83 -9.18
CA ARG A 197 -10.49 -9.36 -9.35
C ARG A 197 -9.36 -8.66 -8.60
N VAL A 198 -8.97 -9.19 -7.44
CA VAL A 198 -7.82 -8.67 -6.68
C VAL A 198 -6.50 -9.31 -7.13
N GLY A 199 -6.54 -10.26 -8.07
CA GLY A 199 -5.38 -10.93 -8.63
C GLY A 199 -4.65 -11.80 -7.59
N VAL A 200 -5.42 -12.50 -6.76
CA VAL A 200 -4.94 -13.43 -5.74
C VAL A 200 -5.39 -14.84 -6.11
N ASP A 201 -4.56 -15.84 -5.84
CA ASP A 201 -4.99 -17.23 -5.95
C ASP A 201 -6.10 -17.50 -4.94
N VAL A 202 -7.09 -18.31 -5.35
CA VAL A 202 -8.21 -18.69 -4.48
C VAL A 202 -7.68 -19.47 -3.29
N ASP A 203 -7.97 -19.00 -2.08
CA ASP A 203 -7.64 -19.75 -0.87
C ASP A 203 -8.54 -20.98 -0.74
N GLY A 204 -7.93 -22.15 -0.59
CA GLY A 204 -8.65 -23.39 -0.36
C GLY A 204 -9.43 -23.37 0.95
N ASP A 205 -8.94 -22.63 1.95
CA ASP A 205 -9.57 -22.55 3.27
C ASP A 205 -10.90 -21.78 3.21
N ASP A 206 -11.00 -20.74 2.37
CA ASP A 206 -12.27 -20.01 2.14
C ASP A 206 -13.34 -20.91 1.49
N LEU A 207 -12.92 -21.78 0.56
CA LEU A 207 -13.82 -22.75 -0.07
C LEU A 207 -14.27 -23.83 0.94
N VAL A 208 -13.36 -24.27 1.82
CA VAL A 208 -13.67 -25.22 2.91
C VAL A 208 -14.62 -24.60 3.94
N ALA A 209 -14.45 -23.33 4.29
CA ALA A 209 -15.36 -22.60 5.16
C ALA A 209 -16.78 -22.51 4.57
N CYS A 210 -16.89 -22.23 3.27
CA CYS A 210 -18.17 -22.27 2.56
C CYS A 210 -18.87 -23.62 2.62
N LEU A 211 -18.11 -24.71 2.41
CA LEU A 211 -18.66 -26.07 2.46
C LEU A 211 -19.07 -26.45 3.89
N SER A 212 -18.28 -26.06 4.90
CA SER A 212 -18.56 -26.34 6.31
C SER A 212 -19.82 -25.64 6.82
N SER A 213 -20.16 -24.46 6.28
CA SER A 213 -21.38 -23.72 6.65
C SER A 213 -22.68 -24.49 6.37
N LEU A 214 -22.70 -25.41 5.41
CA LEU A 214 -23.85 -26.31 5.17
C LEU A 214 -23.98 -27.41 6.23
N CYS A 215 -22.85 -27.83 6.83
CA CYS A 215 -22.81 -28.94 7.77
C CYS A 215 -23.20 -28.55 9.20
N GLU A 216 -23.19 -27.26 9.53
CA GLU A 216 -23.59 -26.74 10.85
C GLU A 216 -25.12 -26.58 11.01
N VAL A 217 -25.88 -26.75 9.91
CA VAL A 217 -27.35 -26.64 9.88
C VAL A 217 -28.04 -28.03 9.93
N ALA A 218 -27.27 -29.12 10.03
CA ALA A 218 -27.77 -30.51 10.07
C ALA A 218 -27.81 -31.11 11.48
#